data_AF-G3C6K3-F1
#
_entry.id   AF-G3C6K3-F1
#
_cell.length_a   1.000
_cell.length_b   1.000
_cell.length_c   1.000
_cell.angle_alpha   90.00
_cell.angle_beta   90.00
_cell.angle_gamma   90.00
#
_symmetry.space_group_name_H-M   'P 1'
#
loop_
_entity.id
_entity.type
_entity.pdbx_description
1 polymer ?
#
loop_
_entity_poly.entity_id
_entity_poly.type
_entity_poly.pdbx_seq_one_letter_code
_entity_poly.pdbx_strand_id
1 'polypeptide(L)'
;CRYWPTGRGIYHNDDKTFLVWCNEEDHLRIISMQMGGDLGQVFRRLASAVSEIEKRVPFSHHDRLGFLTFCPTNLGTTIRASVHIKLPKLAAKREKLEEVASKFSLQVRGTRGEHTEAEGGVYDISNKR
;
A
#
# COMPACT_ATOMS: atom_id res chain seq x y z
N CYS A 1 14.85 -0.55 12.26
CA CYS A 1 14.19 -0.71 13.58
C CYS A 1 15.09 -0.42 14.81
N ARG A 2 16.09 0.47 14.74
CA ARG A 2 16.83 0.88 15.96
C ARG A 2 15.92 1.70 16.89
N TYR A 3 16.11 1.55 18.20
CA TYR A 3 15.39 2.28 19.26
C TYR A 3 13.87 2.05 19.27
N TRP A 4 13.42 0.85 18.89
CA TRP A 4 12.00 0.52 18.91
C TRP A 4 11.44 0.52 20.34
N PRO A 5 10.22 1.05 20.60
CA PRO A 5 9.26 1.66 19.68
C PRO A 5 9.31 3.20 19.62
N THR A 6 10.39 3.83 20.10
CA THR A 6 10.47 5.30 20.22
C THR A 6 10.17 6.01 18.90
N GLY A 7 9.23 6.96 18.93
CA GLY A 7 8.81 7.76 17.78
C GLY A 7 7.90 7.03 16.79
N ARG A 8 7.54 5.77 17.03
CA ARG A 8 6.65 5.00 16.14
C ARG A 8 5.22 5.10 16.61
N GLY A 9 4.30 5.08 15.66
CA GLY A 9 2.89 5.13 15.97
C GLY A 9 2.00 5.02 14.75
N ILE A 10 0.71 4.97 15.00
CA ILE A 10 -0.33 4.99 13.99
C ILE A 10 -1.35 6.06 14.36
N TYR A 11 -1.64 6.93 13.40
CA TYR A 11 -2.84 7.76 13.40
C TYR A 11 -3.91 7.05 12.58
N HIS A 12 -5.17 7.14 12.98
CA HIS A 12 -6.30 6.78 12.14
C HIS A 12 -7.54 7.59 12.52
N ASN A 13 -8.46 7.79 11.57
CA ASN A 13 -9.81 8.26 11.91
C ASN A 13 -10.63 7.17 12.62
N ASP A 14 -11.75 7.53 13.24
CA ASP A 14 -12.59 6.60 14.01
C ASP A 14 -13.06 5.41 13.16
N ASP A 15 -13.40 5.67 11.90
CA ASP A 15 -13.85 4.64 10.94
C ASP A 15 -12.72 3.73 10.43
N LYS A 16 -11.45 4.05 10.74
CA LYS A 16 -10.26 3.35 10.23
C LYS A 16 -10.22 3.25 8.70
N THR A 17 -10.76 4.25 8.03
CA THR A 17 -10.76 4.36 6.56
C THR A 17 -9.60 5.23 6.04
N PHE A 18 -8.97 5.98 6.93
CA PHE A 18 -7.77 6.75 6.70
C PHE A 18 -6.79 6.53 7.86
N LEU A 19 -5.55 6.17 7.53
CA LEU A 19 -4.51 5.87 8.51
C LEU A 19 -3.17 6.47 8.07
N VAL A 20 -2.32 6.79 9.04
CA VAL A 20 -0.93 7.20 8.79
C VAL A 20 -0.02 6.42 9.73
N TRP A 21 0.89 5.62 9.18
CA TRP A 21 1.96 5.02 9.98
C TRP A 21 3.13 6.00 10.05
N CYS A 22 3.68 6.16 11.24
CA CYS A 22 4.80 7.06 11.50
C CYS A 22 6.06 6.25 11.86
N ASN A 23 7.17 6.53 11.16
CA ASN A 23 8.51 6.00 11.44
C ASN A 23 8.66 4.46 11.40
N GLU A 24 7.95 3.81 10.48
CA GLU A 24 8.06 2.38 10.23
C GLU A 24 9.23 2.11 9.27
N GLU A 25 8.98 1.78 7.99
CA GLU A 25 10.01 1.71 6.94
C GLU A 25 10.35 3.12 6.43
N ASP A 26 9.33 3.88 6.05
CA ASP A 26 9.41 5.29 5.67
C ASP A 26 8.97 6.19 6.83
N HIS A 27 9.26 7.49 6.73
CA HIS A 27 8.83 8.47 7.73
C HIS A 27 7.30 8.49 7.88
N LEU A 28 6.58 8.42 6.77
CA LEU A 28 5.12 8.40 6.71
C LEU A 28 4.65 7.37 5.68
N ARG A 29 3.67 6.54 6.06
CA ARG A 29 2.86 5.76 5.11
C ARG A 29 1.41 6.20 5.24
N ILE A 30 0.90 6.88 4.21
CA ILE A 30 -0.45 7.44 4.18
C ILE A 30 -1.37 6.43 3.49
N ILE A 31 -2.41 5.99 4.18
CA ILE A 31 -3.23 4.84 3.80
C ILE A 31 -4.69 5.26 3.75
N SER A 32 -5.37 4.88 2.68
CA SER A 32 -6.83 4.94 2.54
C SER A 32 -7.34 3.56 2.21
N MET A 33 -8.33 3.07 2.95
CA MET A 33 -8.90 1.73 2.75
C MET A 33 -10.35 1.66 3.21
N GLN A 34 -11.08 0.65 2.74
CA GLN A 34 -12.43 0.32 3.21
C GLN A 34 -12.82 -1.09 2.73
N MET A 35 -13.94 -1.60 3.26
CA MET A 35 -14.57 -2.79 2.70
C MET A 35 -15.25 -2.48 1.36
N GLY A 36 -15.33 -3.50 0.50
CA GLY A 36 -15.89 -3.36 -0.86
C GLY A 36 -14.84 -2.97 -1.90
N GLY A 37 -15.31 -2.55 -3.08
CA GLY A 37 -14.47 -2.32 -4.27
C GLY A 37 -14.53 -0.89 -4.84
N ASP A 38 -14.99 0.10 -4.07
CA ASP A 38 -15.06 1.49 -4.54
C ASP A 38 -13.67 2.16 -4.49
N LEU A 39 -12.85 1.84 -5.49
CA LEU A 39 -11.52 2.43 -5.65
C LEU A 39 -11.59 3.96 -5.82
N GLY A 40 -12.66 4.47 -6.45
CA GLY A 40 -12.83 5.90 -6.67
C GLY A 40 -12.94 6.67 -5.34
N GLN A 41 -13.73 6.17 -4.40
CA GLN A 41 -13.85 6.75 -3.07
C GLN A 41 -12.54 6.65 -2.27
N VAL A 42 -11.90 5.48 -2.29
CA VAL A 42 -10.61 5.25 -1.60
C VAL A 42 -9.54 6.21 -2.11
N PHE A 43 -9.40 6.33 -3.44
CA PHE A 43 -8.38 7.17 -4.06
C PHE A 43 -8.64 8.66 -3.82
N ARG A 44 -9.90 9.13 -3.93
CA ARG A 44 -10.23 10.53 -3.61
C ARG A 44 -9.87 10.90 -2.17
N ARG A 45 -10.17 10.02 -1.21
CA ARG A 45 -9.80 10.23 0.20
C ARG A 45 -8.28 10.30 0.39
N LEU A 46 -7.53 9.43 -0.28
CA LEU A 46 -6.06 9.45 -0.25
C LEU A 46 -5.50 10.75 -0.84
N ALA A 47 -5.92 11.12 -2.04
CA ALA A 47 -5.43 12.30 -2.74
C ALA A 47 -5.71 13.59 -1.95
N SER A 48 -6.91 13.73 -1.38
CA SER A 48 -7.25 14.85 -0.51
C SER A 48 -6.36 14.89 0.74
N ALA A 49 -6.15 13.75 1.40
CA ALA A 49 -5.33 13.69 2.60
C ALA A 49 -3.86 14.05 2.34
N VAL A 50 -3.26 13.50 1.27
CA VAL A 50 -1.89 13.82 0.86
C VAL A 50 -1.75 15.32 0.59
N SER A 51 -2.68 15.90 -0.19
CA SER A 51 -2.66 17.34 -0.50
C SER A 51 -2.75 18.24 0.73
N GLU A 52 -3.53 17.85 1.76
CA GLU A 52 -3.60 18.62 3.01
C GLU A 52 -2.34 18.46 3.89
N ILE A 53 -1.73 17.27 3.91
CA ILE A 53 -0.53 17.01 4.70
C ILE A 53 0.69 17.73 4.09
N GLU A 54 0.82 17.72 2.76
CA GLU A 54 1.92 18.39 2.03
C GLU A 54 1.97 19.90 2.29
N LYS A 55 0.83 20.53 2.60
CA LYS A 55 0.79 21.96 2.98
C LYS A 55 1.50 22.25 4.31
N ARG A 56 1.68 21.25 5.16
CA ARG A 56 2.22 21.39 6.52
C ARG A 56 3.58 20.71 6.69
N VAL A 57 3.83 19.66 5.91
CA VAL A 57 5.05 18.87 5.99
C VAL A 57 5.72 18.84 4.62
N PRO A 58 6.91 19.43 4.47
CA PRO A 58 7.63 19.37 3.21
C PRO A 58 8.14 17.94 2.96
N PHE A 59 7.73 17.34 1.84
CA PHE A 59 8.22 16.01 1.43
C PHE A 59 9.48 16.11 0.58
N SER A 60 10.36 15.13 0.75
CA SER A 60 11.59 15.00 -0.03
C SER A 60 11.25 14.55 -1.45
N HIS A 61 11.52 15.40 -2.44
CA HIS A 61 11.32 15.13 -3.85
C HIS A 61 12.61 15.36 -4.64
N HIS A 62 12.83 14.55 -5.67
CA HIS A 62 13.95 14.67 -6.59
C HIS A 62 13.46 14.60 -8.04
N ASP A 63 13.94 15.49 -8.91
CA ASP A 63 13.44 15.66 -10.28
C ASP A 63 13.40 14.36 -11.10
N ARG A 64 14.42 13.51 -10.96
CA ARG A 64 14.46 12.20 -11.63
C ARG A 64 13.68 11.09 -10.93
N LEU A 65 13.63 11.11 -9.59
CA LEU A 65 13.22 9.96 -8.79
C LEU A 65 11.82 10.12 -8.19
N GLY A 66 11.20 11.29 -8.35
CA GLY A 66 9.94 11.62 -7.68
C GLY A 66 10.12 11.75 -6.17
N PHE A 67 9.11 11.33 -5.42
CA PHE A 67 9.18 11.28 -3.97
C PHE A 67 10.17 10.22 -3.49
N LEU A 68 11.02 10.60 -2.56
CA LEU A 68 12.09 9.74 -2.05
C LEU A 68 11.57 8.86 -0.91
N THR A 69 11.93 7.59 -0.98
CA THR A 69 11.57 6.55 -0.01
C THR A 69 12.81 5.78 0.42
N PHE A 70 12.71 5.03 1.51
CA PHE A 70 13.81 4.19 2.01
C PHE A 70 14.17 3.06 1.03
N CYS A 71 13.15 2.35 0.52
CA CYS A 71 13.35 1.30 -0.47
C CYS A 71 13.24 1.85 -1.91
N PRO A 72 14.17 1.53 -2.82
CA PRO A 72 14.11 1.96 -4.22
C PRO A 72 12.83 1.53 -4.97
N THR A 73 12.17 0.47 -4.53
CA THR A 73 10.93 -0.03 -5.15
C THR A 73 9.73 0.89 -4.91
N ASN A 74 9.82 1.80 -3.94
CA ASN A 74 8.74 2.70 -3.57
C ASN A 74 8.94 4.12 -4.13
N LEU A 75 9.99 4.37 -4.92
CA LEU A 75 10.28 5.68 -5.52
C LEU A 75 9.20 6.12 -6.51
N GLY A 76 9.23 7.40 -6.88
CA GLY A 76 8.36 7.97 -7.90
C GLY A 76 7.02 8.39 -7.31
N THR A 77 5.97 7.61 -7.61
CA THR A 77 4.63 7.90 -7.10
C THR A 77 4.45 7.51 -5.64
N THR A 78 5.23 6.54 -5.14
CA THR A 78 5.05 5.88 -3.83
C THR A 78 3.71 5.16 -3.66
N ILE A 79 2.90 5.07 -4.72
CA ILE A 79 1.54 4.53 -4.67
C ILE A 79 1.57 3.01 -4.83
N ARG A 80 0.97 2.33 -3.85
CA ARG A 80 0.55 0.93 -3.98
C ARG A 80 -0.97 0.84 -3.82
N ALA A 81 -1.69 0.71 -4.93
CA ALA A 81 -3.12 0.44 -4.95
C ALA A 81 -3.34 -1.08 -4.94
N SER A 82 -4.04 -1.58 -3.92
CA SER A 82 -4.25 -3.01 -3.75
C SER A 82 -5.65 -3.40 -3.33
N VAL A 83 -5.98 -4.67 -3.54
CA VAL A 83 -7.23 -5.28 -3.09
C VAL A 83 -6.96 -6.60 -2.39
N HIS A 84 -7.72 -6.88 -1.33
CA HIS A 84 -7.87 -8.22 -0.78
C HIS A 84 -8.98 -8.94 -1.54
N ILE A 85 -8.62 -9.93 -2.35
CA ILE A 85 -9.55 -10.60 -3.27
C ILE A 85 -9.46 -12.12 -3.17
N LYS A 86 -10.63 -12.78 -3.30
CA LYS A 86 -10.75 -14.23 -3.42
C LYS A 86 -10.97 -14.61 -4.88
N LEU A 87 -10.05 -15.39 -5.44
CA LEU A 87 -10.12 -15.87 -6.83
C LEU A 87 -10.02 -17.40 -6.86
N PRO A 88 -10.97 -18.15 -6.27
CA PRO A 88 -10.78 -19.58 -5.94
C PRO A 88 -10.40 -20.45 -7.15
N LYS A 89 -10.93 -20.16 -8.34
CA LYS A 89 -10.61 -20.90 -9.56
C LYS A 89 -9.20 -20.57 -10.10
N LEU A 90 -8.81 -19.31 -10.05
CA LEU A 90 -7.51 -18.85 -10.56
C LEU A 90 -6.38 -19.19 -9.56
N ALA A 91 -6.67 -19.04 -8.27
CA ALA A 91 -5.78 -19.33 -7.15
C ALA A 91 -5.60 -20.82 -6.86
N ALA A 92 -6.43 -21.70 -7.45
CA ALA A 92 -6.27 -23.15 -7.35
C ALA A 92 -4.87 -23.63 -7.78
N LYS A 93 -4.21 -22.87 -8.66
CA LYS A 93 -2.78 -23.01 -8.98
C LYS A 93 -2.11 -21.64 -8.82
N ARG A 94 -1.36 -21.46 -7.72
CA ARG A 94 -0.72 -20.17 -7.40
C ARG A 94 0.16 -19.65 -8.53
N GLU A 95 0.93 -20.52 -9.18
CA GLU A 95 1.78 -20.18 -10.33
C GLU A 95 0.97 -19.52 -11.45
N LYS A 96 -0.25 -20.00 -11.72
CA LYS A 96 -1.14 -19.44 -12.75
C LYS A 96 -1.70 -18.07 -12.34
N LEU A 97 -2.01 -17.88 -11.05
CA LEU A 97 -2.41 -16.57 -10.53
C LEU A 97 -1.28 -15.55 -10.70
N GLU A 98 -0.05 -15.92 -10.34
CA GLU A 98 1.13 -15.07 -10.48
C GLU A 98 1.48 -14.78 -11.94
N GLU A 99 1.39 -15.79 -12.82
CA GLU A 99 1.59 -15.64 -14.27
C GLU A 99 0.61 -14.61 -14.86
N VAL A 100 -0.69 -14.72 -14.51
CA VAL A 100 -1.71 -13.78 -14.97
C VAL A 100 -1.47 -12.39 -14.39
N ALA A 101 -1.23 -12.27 -13.09
CA ALA A 101 -0.96 -10.98 -12.44
C ALA A 101 0.24 -10.26 -13.08
N SER A 102 1.31 -11.00 -13.38
CA SER A 102 2.51 -10.46 -14.03
C SER A 102 2.22 -9.83 -15.40
N LYS A 103 1.31 -10.42 -16.19
CA LYS A 103 0.89 -9.88 -17.50
C LYS A 103 0.24 -8.49 -17.39
N PHE A 104 -0.36 -8.18 -16.24
CA PHE A 104 -0.97 -6.88 -15.96
C PHE A 104 -0.06 -5.96 -15.12
N SER A 105 1.22 -6.29 -14.98
CA SER A 105 2.15 -5.57 -14.09
C SER A 105 1.66 -5.49 -12.64
N LEU A 106 1.01 -6.56 -12.17
CA LEU A 106 0.55 -6.71 -10.79
C LEU A 106 1.47 -7.64 -10.00
N GLN A 107 1.49 -7.47 -8.68
CA GLN A 107 2.17 -8.32 -7.71
C GLN A 107 1.14 -9.02 -6.83
N VAL A 108 1.38 -10.31 -6.52
CA VAL A 108 0.56 -11.11 -5.60
C VAL A 108 1.31 -11.28 -4.28
N ARG A 109 0.67 -10.89 -3.17
CA ARG A 109 1.15 -11.03 -1.79
C ARG A 109 0.15 -11.83 -0.95
N GLY A 110 0.59 -12.30 0.22
CA GLY A 110 -0.29 -12.94 1.20
C GLY A 110 -1.20 -11.95 1.91
N THR A 111 -2.12 -12.45 2.72
CA THR A 111 -3.19 -11.64 3.34
C THR A 111 -2.65 -10.61 4.35
N ARG A 112 -1.48 -10.85 4.91
CA ARG A 112 -0.81 -9.96 5.88
C ARG A 112 0.31 -9.13 5.26
N GLY A 113 0.37 -9.07 3.93
CA GLY A 113 1.34 -8.28 3.18
C GLY A 113 2.52 -9.10 2.65
N GLU A 114 3.66 -8.42 2.48
CA GLU A 114 4.83 -9.00 1.84
C GLU A 114 5.39 -10.19 2.63
N HIS A 115 5.85 -11.23 1.91
CA HIS A 115 6.41 -12.46 2.49
C HIS A 115 5.46 -13.28 3.38
N THR A 116 4.14 -13.04 3.31
CA THR A 116 3.14 -13.82 4.05
C THR A 116 2.38 -14.77 3.14
N GLU A 117 1.81 -15.83 3.73
CA GLU A 117 0.92 -16.76 3.04
C GLU A 117 -0.51 -16.20 2.91
N ALA A 118 -1.28 -16.77 1.99
CA ALA A 118 -2.69 -16.45 1.85
C ALA A 118 -3.52 -17.16 2.94
N GLU A 119 -4.26 -16.41 3.75
CA GLU A 119 -5.20 -16.92 4.73
C GLU A 119 -6.61 -17.01 4.10
N GLY A 120 -7.25 -18.18 4.16
CA GLY A 120 -8.62 -18.36 3.67
C GLY A 120 -8.81 -18.07 2.17
N GLY A 121 -7.76 -18.22 1.37
CA GLY A 121 -7.76 -17.97 -0.08
C GLY A 121 -7.87 -16.50 -0.46
N VAL A 122 -7.56 -15.58 0.47
CA VAL A 122 -7.52 -14.13 0.23
C VAL A 122 -6.11 -13.72 -0.17
N TYR A 123 -5.98 -13.09 -1.33
CA TYR A 123 -4.71 -12.58 -1.84
C TYR A 123 -4.73 -11.06 -1.84
N ASP A 124 -3.57 -10.47 -1.54
CA ASP A 124 -3.32 -9.04 -1.75
C ASP A 124 -2.74 -8.87 -3.16
N ILE A 125 -3.48 -8.23 -4.05
CA ILE A 125 -3.06 -7.98 -5.44
C ILE A 125 -2.92 -6.47 -5.64
N SER A 126 -1.74 -6.02 -6.09
CA SER A 126 -1.43 -4.61 -6.28
C SER A 126 -0.65 -4.31 -7.55
N ASN A 127 -0.58 -3.04 -7.97
CA ASN A 127 0.40 -2.61 -8.96
C ASN A 127 1.83 -2.94 -8.50
N LYS A 128 2.67 -3.40 -9.43
CA LYS A 128 4.09 -3.70 -9.20
C LYS A 128 5.00 -2.51 -9.50
N ARG A 129 4.55 -1.56 -10.33
CA ARG A 129 5.27 -0.36 -10.75
C ARG A 129 4.66 0.87 -10.12
#